data_AF-A0A378G4B8-F1
#
_entry.id   AF-A0A378G4B8-F1
#
_cell.length_a   1.000
_cell.length_b   1.000
_cell.length_c   1.000
_cell.angle_alpha   90.00
_cell.angle_beta   90.00
_cell.angle_gamma   90.00
#
_symmetry.space_group_name_H-M   'P 1'
#
loop_
_entity.id
_entity.type
_entity.pdbx_description
1 polymer ?
#
loop_
_entity_poly.entity_id
_entity_poly.type
_entity_poly.pdbx_seq_one_letter_code
_entity_poly.pdbx_strand_id
1 'polypeptide(L)'
;MSRLVVVSNRIALPDDKKSSAGGLAVGILGALRAAGGLWFGWSGEIGDDQQPLKQVSRGNISWASFNLNERDHDEYYNQFSNAVLWPAFHYRLDLVSFSAKPGRDICGLTPCWRTSFCR
;
A
#
# COMPACT_ATOMS: atom_id res chain seq x y z
N MET A 1 25.25 -8.82 3.05
CA MET A 1 24.19 -8.38 3.99
C MET A 1 22.87 -8.33 3.24
N SER A 2 21.79 -8.80 3.86
CA SER A 2 20.44 -8.87 3.29
C SER A 2 19.80 -7.49 3.22
N ARG A 3 19.08 -7.17 2.14
CA ARG A 3 18.34 -5.91 1.99
C ARG A 3 16.98 -6.03 2.68
N LEU A 4 16.66 -5.14 3.61
CA LEU A 4 15.31 -5.03 4.17
C LEU A 4 14.38 -4.45 3.10
N VAL A 5 13.28 -5.14 2.84
CA VAL A 5 12.24 -4.66 1.92
C VAL A 5 10.91 -4.64 2.66
N VAL A 6 10.37 -3.43 2.86
CA VAL A 6 9.10 -3.20 3.52
C VAL A 6 8.04 -2.93 2.46
N VAL A 7 6.89 -3.57 2.60
CA VAL A 7 5.81 -3.60 1.62
C VAL A 7 4.52 -3.19 2.35
N SER A 8 3.95 -2.03 2.04
CA SER A 8 2.77 -1.50 2.75
C SER A 8 1.77 -0.78 1.86
N ASN A 9 0.49 -0.80 2.25
CA ASN A 9 -0.60 -0.29 1.41
C ASN A 9 -0.57 1.23 1.24
N ARG A 10 0.16 1.91 2.11
CA ARG A 10 0.41 3.34 2.01
C ARG A 10 1.84 3.60 2.43
N ILE A 11 2.51 4.49 1.72
CA ILE A 11 3.86 4.94 2.08
C ILE A 11 3.82 6.43 2.46
N ALA A 12 4.73 6.85 3.32
CA ALA A 12 4.99 8.27 3.55
C ALA A 12 6.15 8.70 2.63
N LEU A 13 5.82 9.44 1.58
CA LEU A 13 6.84 10.01 0.70
C LEU A 13 7.63 11.09 1.44
N PRO A 14 8.95 11.20 1.19
CA PRO A 14 9.82 12.12 1.94
C PRO A 14 9.47 13.60 1.80
N ASP A 15 8.77 14.00 0.74
CA ASP A 15 8.31 15.38 0.50
C ASP A 15 6.83 15.61 0.83
N ASP A 16 6.10 14.54 1.19
CA ASP A 16 4.68 14.65 1.40
C ASP A 16 4.37 15.06 2.85
N LYS A 17 4.35 16.38 3.09
CA LYS A 17 3.88 16.99 4.35
C LYS A 17 2.41 16.63 4.65
N LYS A 18 1.66 16.08 3.70
CA LYS A 18 0.28 15.58 3.91
C LYS A 18 0.24 14.10 4.29
N SER A 19 1.40 13.45 4.50
CA SER A 19 1.47 12.06 4.95
C SER A 19 0.48 11.84 6.08
N SER A 20 -0.58 11.10 5.78
CA SER A 20 -1.64 10.79 6.73
C SER A 20 -0.99 10.22 7.99
N ALA A 21 -1.23 10.89 9.11
CA ALA A 21 -0.66 10.61 10.43
C ALA A 21 -1.13 9.24 10.97
N GLY A 22 -0.74 8.16 10.31
CA GLY A 22 -0.95 6.80 10.75
C GLY A 22 0.29 6.28 11.46
N GLY A 23 0.11 5.68 12.65
CA GLY A 23 1.22 5.12 13.45
C GLY A 23 2.07 4.10 12.69
N LEU A 24 1.50 3.43 11.69
CA LEU A 24 2.22 2.49 10.82
C LEU A 24 3.37 3.19 10.05
N ALA A 25 3.11 4.35 9.45
CA ALA A 25 4.11 5.04 8.64
C ALA A 25 5.29 5.54 9.48
N VAL A 26 4.99 6.05 10.69
CA VAL A 26 6.01 6.50 11.64
C VAL A 26 6.87 5.32 12.11
N GLY A 27 6.24 4.19 12.46
CA GLY A 27 6.94 2.99 12.91
C GLY A 27 7.86 2.40 11.83
N ILE A 28 7.34 2.25 10.60
CA ILE A 28 8.12 1.73 9.47
C ILE A 28 9.29 2.67 9.13
N LEU A 29 9.07 3.99 9.10
CA LEU A 29 10.13 4.95 8.83
C LEU A 29 11.24 4.88 9.89
N GLY A 30 10.88 4.69 11.16
CA GLY A 30 11.83 4.48 12.25
C GLY A 30 12.70 3.24 12.02
N ALA A 31 12.08 2.10 11.69
CA ALA A 31 12.80 0.85 11.41
C ALA A 31 13.71 0.96 10.17
N LEU A 32 13.23 1.59 9.09
CA LEU A 32 14.00 1.80 7.87
C LEU A 32 15.18 2.75 8.05
N ARG A 33 15.08 3.76 8.93
CA ARG A 33 16.21 4.63 9.25
C ARG A 33 17.34 3.86 9.94
N ALA A 34 17.00 2.93 10.83
CA ALA A 34 17.97 2.12 11.56
C ALA A 34 18.64 1.05 10.67
N ALA A 35 17.85 0.34 9.87
CA ALA A 35 18.35 -0.78 9.06
C ALA A 35 18.85 -0.36 7.65
N GLY A 36 18.29 0.70 7.09
CA GLY A 36 18.32 0.97 5.65
C GLY A 36 17.48 -0.03 4.87
N GLY A 37 17.07 0.31 3.64
CA GLY A 37 16.30 -0.62 2.81
C GLY A 37 15.39 0.02 1.79
N LEU A 38 14.50 -0.79 1.23
CA LEU A 38 13.50 -0.40 0.26
C LEU A 38 12.11 -0.37 0.92
N TRP A 39 11.37 0.72 0.75
CA TRP A 39 9.97 0.83 1.08
C TRP A 39 9.12 0.86 -0.19
N PHE A 40 8.39 -0.21 -0.42
CA PHE A 40 7.49 -0.38 -1.55
C PHE A 40 6.03 -0.18 -1.12
N GLY A 41 5.25 0.57 -1.90
CA GLY A 41 3.81 0.71 -1.65
C GLY A 41 3.11 1.76 -2.50
N TRP A 42 1.83 1.98 -2.24
CA TRP A 42 1.02 2.96 -2.98
C TRP A 42 1.38 4.40 -2.60
N SER A 43 1.55 5.26 -3.61
CA SER A 43 1.86 6.69 -3.49
C SER A 43 0.77 7.51 -2.80
N GLY A 44 -0.47 7.02 -2.80
CA GLY A 44 -1.66 7.79 -2.41
C GLY A 44 -2.34 8.48 -3.60
N GLU A 45 -1.78 8.39 -4.80
CA GLU A 45 -2.36 8.96 -6.02
C GLU A 45 -3.12 7.90 -6.80
N ILE A 46 -4.30 8.28 -7.30
CA ILE A 46 -5.09 7.48 -8.23
C ILE A 46 -4.67 7.89 -9.65
N GLY A 47 -4.33 6.92 -10.48
CA GLY A 47 -3.85 7.17 -11.84
C GLY A 47 -3.57 5.88 -12.61
N ASP A 48 -2.87 6.02 -13.73
CA ASP A 48 -2.52 4.89 -14.58
C ASP A 48 -1.57 3.92 -13.86
N ASP A 49 -1.98 2.66 -13.75
CA ASP A 49 -1.26 1.58 -13.07
C ASP A 49 -0.17 0.94 -13.95
N GLN A 50 -0.13 1.29 -15.24
CA GLN A 50 0.90 0.87 -16.19
C GLN A 50 2.15 1.75 -16.13
N GLN A 51 2.12 2.85 -15.37
CA GLN A 51 3.28 3.71 -15.23
C GLN A 51 4.42 3.00 -14.50
N PRO A 52 5.68 3.28 -14.88
CA PRO A 52 6.83 2.75 -14.16
C PRO A 52 6.84 3.23 -12.72
N LEU A 53 7.35 2.37 -11.83
CA LEU A 53 7.51 2.68 -10.41
C LEU A 53 8.27 3.97 -10.20
N LYS A 54 7.69 4.91 -9.45
CA LYS A 54 8.35 6.13 -9.04
C LYS A 54 9.29 5.81 -7.89
N GLN A 55 10.59 5.85 -8.18
CA GLN A 55 11.65 5.56 -7.21
C GLN A 55 12.28 6.86 -6.71
N VAL A 56 12.41 6.97 -5.39
CA VAL A 56 13.09 8.09 -4.72
C VAL A 56 14.08 7.50 -3.73
N SER A 57 15.29 8.04 -3.64
CA SER A 57 16.28 7.59 -2.66
C SER A 57 16.75 8.77 -1.83
N ARG A 58 16.79 8.59 -0.50
CA ARG A 58 17.24 9.62 0.45
C ARG A 58 17.99 8.95 1.58
N GLY A 59 19.29 9.19 1.65
CA GLY A 59 20.18 8.53 2.61
C GLY A 59 20.25 7.02 2.36
N ASN A 60 19.96 6.22 3.38
CA ASN A 60 19.98 4.75 3.34
C ASN A 60 18.61 4.13 3.00
N ILE A 61 17.62 4.93 2.61
CA ILE A 61 16.27 4.46 2.31
C ILE A 61 15.95 4.75 0.85
N SER A 62 15.45 3.74 0.17
CA SER A 62 14.82 3.85 -1.14
C SER A 62 13.31 3.67 -0.99
N TRP A 63 12.54 4.50 -1.66
CA TRP A 63 11.09 4.37 -1.80
C TRP A 63 10.80 3.96 -3.24
N ALA A 64 9.93 2.97 -3.42
CA ALA A 64 9.38 2.59 -4.71
C ALA A 64 7.86 2.67 -4.61
N SER A 65 7.27 3.57 -5.37
CA SER A 65 5.84 3.85 -5.32
C SER A 65 5.16 3.55 -6.64
N PHE A 66 3.94 3.03 -6.55
CA PHE A 66 3.04 2.83 -7.69
C PHE A 66 1.75 3.61 -7.46
N ASN A 67 1.03 3.87 -8.55
CA ASN A 67 -0.30 4.45 -8.53
C ASN A 67 -1.34 3.35 -8.63
N LEU A 68 -2.50 3.57 -8.01
CA LEU A 68 -3.64 2.67 -8.15
C LEU A 68 -4.56 3.22 -9.23
N ASN A 69 -5.05 2.34 -10.11
CA ASN A 69 -6.15 2.70 -10.97
C ASN A 69 -7.41 2.94 -10.12
N GLU A 70 -8.38 3.68 -10.66
CA GLU A 70 -9.60 4.07 -9.92
C GLU A 70 -10.42 2.86 -9.47
N ARG A 71 -10.42 1.79 -10.28
CA ARG A 71 -11.14 0.55 -10.00
C ARG A 71 -10.55 -0.20 -8.82
N ASP A 72 -9.23 -0.38 -8.78
CA ASP A 72 -8.51 -1.05 -7.71
C ASP A 72 -8.54 -0.21 -6.44
N HIS A 73 -8.44 1.11 -6.56
CA HIS A 73 -8.67 1.99 -5.42
C HIS A 73 -10.08 1.76 -4.81
N ASP A 74 -11.13 1.74 -5.61
CA ASP A 74 -12.47 1.52 -5.06
C ASP A 74 -12.65 0.10 -4.51
N GLU A 75 -12.32 -0.92 -5.30
CA GLU A 75 -12.64 -2.30 -4.95
C GLU A 75 -11.71 -2.89 -3.88
N TYR A 76 -10.41 -2.60 -3.94
CA TYR A 76 -9.45 -3.11 -2.96
C TYR A 76 -9.31 -2.19 -1.75
N TYR A 77 -9.16 -0.88 -1.93
CA TYR A 77 -8.93 0.05 -0.81
C TYR A 77 -10.24 0.41 -0.09
N ASN A 78 -11.27 0.88 -0.81
CA ASN A 78 -12.52 1.32 -0.16
C ASN A 78 -13.39 0.13 0.28
N GLN A 79 -13.69 -0.80 -0.62
CA GLN A 79 -14.62 -1.89 -0.32
C GLN A 79 -13.94 -2.95 0.55
N PHE A 80 -12.90 -3.62 0.06
CA PHE A 80 -12.35 -4.76 0.79
C PHE A 80 -11.59 -4.34 2.06
N SER A 81 -10.63 -3.42 1.94
CA SER A 81 -9.79 -3.03 3.08
C SER A 81 -10.59 -2.25 4.14
N ASN A 82 -11.33 -1.21 3.72
CA ASN A 82 -12.00 -0.31 4.66
C ASN A 82 -13.44 -0.70 5.01
N ALA A 83 -14.19 -1.37 4.13
CA ALA A 83 -15.58 -1.78 4.42
C ALA A 83 -15.72 -3.24 4.88
N VAL A 84 -14.67 -4.06 4.79
CA VAL A 84 -14.68 -5.45 5.30
C VAL A 84 -13.63 -5.67 6.38
N LEU A 85 -12.34 -5.58 6.04
CA LEU A 85 -11.27 -5.94 6.99
C LEU A 85 -11.22 -5.01 8.20
N TRP A 86 -11.27 -3.70 7.97
CA TRP A 86 -11.25 -2.72 9.05
C TRP A 86 -12.38 -2.94 10.06
N PRO A 87 -13.68 -2.92 9.69
CA PRO A 87 -14.77 -3.13 10.64
C PRO A 87 -14.74 -4.53 11.27
N ALA A 88 -14.38 -5.57 10.51
CA ALA A 88 -14.27 -6.93 11.05
C ALA A 88 -13.21 -7.03 12.16
N PHE A 89 -12.03 -6.44 11.96
CA PHE A 89 -10.95 -6.47 12.96
C PHE A 89 -11.17 -5.50 14.12
N HIS A 90 -12.09 -4.55 13.96
CA HIS A 90 -12.53 -3.65 15.03
C HIS A 90 -13.83 -4.13 15.71
N TYR A 91 -14.22 -5.40 15.53
CA TYR A 91 -15.42 -6.01 16.12
C TYR A 91 -16.74 -5.30 15.76
N ARG A 92 -16.76 -4.57 14.64
CA ARG A 92 -17.93 -3.86 14.10
C ARG A 92 -18.51 -4.61 12.91
N LEU A 93 -18.97 -5.84 13.16
CA LEU A 93 -19.56 -6.69 12.13
C LEU A 93 -20.83 -6.09 11.52
N ASP A 94 -21.49 -5.16 12.22
CA ASP A 94 -22.61 -4.36 11.74
C ASP A 94 -22.25 -3.46 10.55
N LEU A 95 -20.99 -3.07 10.42
CA LEU A 95 -20.49 -2.20 9.35
C LEU A 95 -19.82 -2.98 8.20
N VAL A 96 -19.73 -4.31 8.32
CA VAL A 96 -19.09 -5.14 7.30
C VAL A 96 -19.99 -5.21 6.08
N SER A 97 -19.51 -4.66 4.96
CA SER A 97 -20.19 -4.73 3.66
C SER A 97 -19.37 -5.59 2.70
N PHE A 98 -19.73 -6.87 2.58
CA PHE A 98 -19.07 -7.81 1.68
C PHE A 98 -19.93 -8.06 0.44
N SER A 99 -19.39 -7.74 -0.74
CA SER A 99 -20.01 -8.05 -2.03
C SER A 99 -19.10 -8.99 -2.82
N ALA A 100 -19.48 -10.27 -2.88
CA ALA A 100 -18.78 -11.26 -3.69
C ALA A 100 -19.13 -11.06 -5.17
N LYS A 101 -18.18 -10.56 -5.97
CA LYS A 101 -18.31 -10.55 -7.43
C LYS A 101 -17.86 -11.90 -8.00
N PRO A 102 -18.67 -12.60 -8.80
CA PRO A 102 -18.27 -13.86 -9.43
C PRO A 102 -16.99 -13.69 -10.27
N GLY A 103 -16.02 -14.58 -10.09
CA GLY A 103 -14.76 -14.59 -10.85
C GLY A 103 -13.65 -13.68 -10.32
N ARG A 104 -13.80 -13.10 -9.12
CA ARG A 104 -12.69 -12.42 -8.45
C ARG A 104 -12.45 -12.92 -7.03
N ASP A 105 -11.28 -13.54 -6.88
CA ASP A 105 -10.76 -13.98 -5.60
C ASP A 105 -10.08 -12.80 -4.90
N ILE A 106 -10.00 -12.82 -3.57
CA ILE A 106 -9.21 -11.86 -2.78
C ILE A 106 -7.77 -11.74 -3.30
N CYS A 107 -7.21 -12.85 -3.78
CA CYS A 107 -5.89 -12.89 -4.39
C CYS A 107 -5.80 -12.14 -5.74
N GLY A 108 -6.93 -11.92 -6.41
CA GLY A 108 -7.05 -11.11 -7.63
C GLY A 108 -7.34 -9.64 -7.36
N LEU A 109 -7.63 -9.26 -6.10
CA LEU A 109 -7.81 -7.86 -5.70
C LEU A 109 -6.49 -7.20 -5.28
N THR A 110 -5.42 -7.96 -5.02
CA THR A 110 -4.10 -7.36 -4.81
C THR A 110 -3.63 -6.75 -6.13
N PRO A 111 -3.44 -5.42 -6.21
CA PRO A 111 -2.97 -4.73 -7.41
C PRO A 111 -1.59 -5.20 -7.88
N CYS A 112 -0.98 -4.44 -8.80
CA CYS A 112 0.35 -4.60 -9.41
C CYS A 112 1.55 -5.01 -8.49
N TRP A 113 1.39 -5.09 -7.16
CA TRP A 113 2.33 -5.70 -6.21
C TRP A 113 2.97 -6.99 -6.71
N ARG A 114 2.19 -7.88 -7.34
CA ARG A 114 2.64 -9.19 -7.82
C ARG A 114 3.58 -9.09 -9.03
N THR A 115 3.34 -8.12 -9.90
CA THR A 115 4.11 -7.89 -11.14
C THR A 115 5.32 -7.00 -10.93
N SER A 116 5.21 -5.99 -10.07
CA SER A 116 6.27 -5.04 -9.78
C SER A 116 7.36 -5.57 -8.85
N PHE A 117 7.05 -6.54 -7.99
CA PHE A 117 8.01 -7.12 -7.04
C PHE A 117 8.70 -8.39 -7.57
N CYS A 118 8.07 -9.11 -8.50
CA CYS A 118 8.61 -10.33 -9.11
C CYS A 118 9.39 -10.09 -10.42
N ARG A 119 9.69 -8.84 -10.78
CA ARG A 119 10.61 -8.50 -11.86
C ARG A 119 11.96 -8.04 -11.33
#